data_AF-A0A0A1TQX4-F1
#
_entry.id   AF-A0A0A1TQX4-F1
#
_cell.length_a   1.000
_cell.length_b   1.000
_cell.length_c   1.000
_cell.angle_alpha   90.00
_cell.angle_beta   90.00
_cell.angle_gamma   90.00
#
_symmetry.space_group_name_H-M   'P 1'
#
loop_
_entity.id
_entity.type
_entity.pdbx_description
1 polymer ?
#
loop_
_entity_poly.entity_id
_entity_poly.type
_entity_poly.pdbx_seq_one_letter_code
_entity_poly.pdbx_strand_id
1 'polypeptide(L)'
;MAVTTVPTSFAADSCRSWQIFQLDRCDAQILKKSTITIKTYEMAEHDDMQDEPTFETKLEELLDRGYGPVGANCEVSFGLNDGPLADLGKMLTKLNGFYAFNSGIHIFHVGDSERCTDLLTWNDEATWKQPYLGLADDLFCFGQDIFGMQFAVRNNANVVVWNPETCEDEESFDSLEDWAAWLLEDPNVNGAAGFAKEYQDAKGGLEMNQRLVPLTLFMLGGAYDQNNLVPRDAVEGMKIRGPLAVKLRDLPDGTKIELEVVP
;
A
#
# COMPACT_ATOMS: atom_id res chain seq x y z
N MET A 1 -42.54 56.50 -21.97
CA MET A 1 -42.48 55.42 -20.97
C MET A 1 -41.43 55.89 -19.95
N ALA A 2 -41.76 56.45 -18.79
CA ALA A 2 -42.56 55.93 -17.65
C ALA A 2 -41.90 54.68 -17.01
N VAL A 3 -41.69 54.57 -15.68
CA VAL A 3 -42.00 55.45 -14.52
C VAL A 3 -41.08 55.11 -13.31
N THR A 4 -41.14 55.86 -12.20
CA THR A 4 -40.35 55.72 -10.94
C THR A 4 -40.84 54.55 -10.03
N THR A 5 -40.28 54.17 -8.84
CA THR A 5 -39.47 54.90 -7.82
C THR A 5 -38.52 53.96 -7.02
N VAL A 6 -38.34 54.12 -5.69
CA VAL A 6 -37.38 53.40 -4.79
C VAL A 6 -38.08 53.01 -3.44
N PRO A 7 -37.40 52.66 -2.31
CA PRO A 7 -37.14 51.32 -1.71
C PRO A 7 -38.02 50.90 -0.48
N THR A 8 -37.76 49.70 0.09
CA THR A 8 -37.85 49.23 1.53
C THR A 8 -37.96 47.68 1.56
N SER A 9 -37.65 46.87 2.59
CA SER A 9 -36.95 47.02 3.89
C SER A 9 -36.66 45.64 4.56
N PHE A 10 -35.55 45.55 5.33
CA PHE A 10 -35.35 44.75 6.58
C PHE A 10 -35.44 43.20 6.67
N ALA A 11 -34.35 42.63 7.24
CA ALA A 11 -34.25 41.47 8.16
C ALA A 11 -34.64 40.04 7.66
N ALA A 12 -34.08 38.93 8.18
CA ALA A 12 -33.26 38.72 9.38
C ALA A 12 -32.27 37.53 9.28
N ASP A 13 -31.23 37.58 10.10
CA ASP A 13 -30.62 36.50 10.91
C ASP A 13 -30.03 35.19 10.30
N SER A 14 -28.68 35.18 10.34
CA SER A 14 -27.81 34.11 10.88
C SER A 14 -27.98 32.64 10.47
N CYS A 15 -26.92 32.06 9.86
CA CYS A 15 -26.11 31.07 10.58
C CYS A 15 -24.68 30.92 10.02
N ARG A 16 -23.70 31.17 10.91
CA ARG A 16 -22.29 30.70 10.94
C ARG A 16 -21.59 30.32 9.63
N SER A 17 -20.58 31.13 9.30
CA SER A 17 -19.44 30.77 8.46
C SER A 17 -18.72 29.52 8.98
N TRP A 18 -18.70 28.47 8.17
CA TRP A 18 -17.68 27.43 8.27
C TRP A 18 -16.45 27.87 7.47
N GLN A 19 -15.53 28.57 8.12
CA GLN A 19 -14.14 28.59 7.67
C GLN A 19 -13.59 27.19 7.93
N ILE A 20 -13.77 26.29 6.96
CA ILE A 20 -13.01 25.04 6.92
C ILE A 20 -11.55 25.47 6.74
N PHE A 21 -10.73 25.16 7.75
CA PHE A 21 -9.30 25.31 7.64
C PHE A 21 -8.83 24.50 6.43
N GLN A 22 -8.27 25.18 5.43
CA GLN A 22 -7.38 24.53 4.49
C GLN A 22 -6.13 24.13 5.27
N LEU A 23 -6.16 22.94 5.88
CA LEU A 23 -4.94 22.26 6.28
C LEU A 23 -4.14 21.95 5.00
N ASP A 24 -2.85 22.20 5.06
CA ASP A 24 -2.03 22.45 3.89
C ASP A 24 -1.89 21.22 2.98
N ARG A 25 -2.22 21.40 1.70
CA ARG A 25 -1.89 20.42 0.63
C ARG A 25 -0.40 20.42 0.26
N CYS A 26 0.48 20.88 1.16
CA CYS A 26 1.91 21.08 0.86
C CYS A 26 2.73 19.80 1.02
N ASP A 27 2.44 18.95 1.98
CA ASP A 27 3.35 17.85 2.33
C ASP A 27 3.28 16.67 1.36
N ALA A 28 2.11 16.39 0.79
CA ALA A 28 1.95 15.43 -0.32
C ALA A 28 2.65 15.88 -1.62
N GLN A 29 3.03 17.17 -1.76
CA GLN A 29 3.84 17.64 -2.89
C GLN A 29 5.35 17.41 -2.71
N ILE A 30 5.82 17.07 -1.51
CA ILE A 30 7.25 16.93 -1.23
C ILE A 30 7.83 15.74 -2.02
N LEU A 31 7.17 14.57 -1.97
CA LEU A 31 7.59 13.41 -2.78
C LEU A 31 7.44 13.63 -4.30
N LYS A 32 6.51 14.48 -4.77
CA LYS A 32 6.45 14.90 -6.19
C LYS A 32 7.65 15.77 -6.63
N LYS A 33 8.59 16.09 -5.72
CA LYS A 33 9.87 16.77 -5.99
C LYS A 33 11.10 16.09 -5.38
N SER A 34 10.95 15.11 -4.49
CA SER A 34 12.07 14.32 -3.96
C SER A 34 12.77 13.59 -5.10
N THR A 35 14.05 13.91 -5.31
CA THR A 35 14.87 13.25 -6.34
C THR A 35 15.32 11.89 -5.81
N ILE A 36 14.59 10.83 -6.15
CA ILE A 36 15.03 9.47 -5.88
C ILE A 36 16.26 9.19 -6.73
N THR A 37 17.38 8.93 -6.05
CA THR A 37 18.66 8.63 -6.71
C THR A 37 18.88 7.13 -6.70
N ILE A 38 19.23 6.57 -7.86
CA ILE A 38 19.44 5.14 -8.10
C ILE A 38 20.84 4.95 -8.72
N LYS A 39 21.66 4.05 -8.17
CA LYS A 39 22.97 3.66 -8.75
C LYS A 39 23.21 2.16 -8.65
N THR A 40 23.60 1.49 -9.73
CA THR A 40 23.74 0.02 -9.80
C THR A 40 25.19 -0.47 -9.74
N TYR A 41 25.43 -1.63 -9.11
CA TYR A 41 26.77 -2.22 -8.91
C TYR A 41 26.73 -3.77 -8.85
N GLU A 42 27.86 -4.43 -9.12
CA GLU A 42 28.07 -5.90 -8.96
C GLU A 42 28.81 -6.22 -7.65
N MET A 43 28.53 -7.40 -7.05
CA MET A 43 29.15 -7.91 -5.82
C MET A 43 29.61 -9.36 -6.00
N ALA A 44 30.65 -9.77 -5.25
CA ALA A 44 31.23 -11.11 -5.30
C ALA A 44 30.81 -11.98 -4.10
N GLU A 45 30.72 -13.29 -4.33
CA GLU A 45 30.29 -14.29 -3.34
C GLU A 45 31.34 -14.57 -2.26
N HIS A 46 30.88 -14.86 -1.04
CA HIS A 46 31.68 -15.40 0.06
C HIS A 46 30.86 -16.45 0.82
N ASP A 47 31.51 -17.54 1.21
CA ASP A 47 30.89 -18.74 1.79
C ASP A 47 31.59 -19.08 3.11
N ASP A 48 30.84 -19.15 4.21
CA ASP A 48 31.38 -19.60 5.51
C ASP A 48 30.27 -20.11 6.46
N MET A 49 30.65 -21.01 7.38
CA MET A 49 29.73 -21.76 8.26
C MET A 49 29.10 -20.89 9.36
N GLN A 50 27.81 -21.09 9.63
CA GLN A 50 27.02 -20.29 10.58
C GLN A 50 26.88 -20.91 11.99
N ASP A 51 27.23 -20.13 13.02
CA ASP A 51 26.50 -20.09 14.30
C ASP A 51 25.11 -19.49 14.07
N GLU A 52 24.12 -19.70 14.96
CA GLU A 52 22.79 -19.10 14.78
C GLU A 52 22.86 -17.56 14.70
N PRO A 53 22.25 -16.93 13.66
CA PRO A 53 22.41 -15.51 13.42
C PRO A 53 21.71 -14.66 14.48
N THR A 54 22.46 -13.75 15.09
CA THR A 54 21.93 -12.69 15.95
C THR A 54 21.73 -11.42 15.14
N PHE A 55 20.48 -11.00 14.95
CA PHE A 55 20.14 -9.74 14.28
C PHE A 55 20.18 -8.55 15.26
N GLU A 56 20.71 -7.40 14.84
CA GLU A 56 20.69 -6.17 15.65
C GLU A 56 19.31 -5.49 15.61
N THR A 57 18.55 -5.71 14.54
CA THR A 57 17.22 -5.13 14.27
C THR A 57 16.23 -6.15 13.71
N LYS A 58 14.93 -5.92 13.92
CA LYS A 58 13.83 -6.70 13.33
C LYS A 58 13.73 -6.49 11.83
N LEU A 59 14.10 -5.31 11.33
CA LEU A 59 14.22 -5.07 9.90
C LEU A 59 15.31 -5.94 9.25
N GLU A 60 16.42 -6.20 9.94
CA GLU A 60 17.46 -7.13 9.45
C GLU A 60 17.03 -8.60 9.53
N GLU A 61 16.33 -9.00 10.60
CA GLU A 61 15.74 -10.34 10.70
C GLU A 61 14.69 -10.59 9.59
N LEU A 62 13.91 -9.58 9.22
CA LEU A 62 12.96 -9.65 8.10
C LEU A 62 13.67 -9.76 6.75
N LEU A 63 14.77 -9.01 6.56
CA LEU A 63 15.58 -9.04 5.35
C LEU A 63 16.26 -10.41 5.13
N ASP A 64 16.78 -11.03 6.19
CA ASP A 64 17.39 -12.37 6.15
C ASP A 64 16.38 -13.46 5.78
N ARG A 65 15.13 -13.33 6.28
CA ARG A 65 14.00 -14.19 5.88
C ARG A 65 13.43 -13.87 4.50
N GLY A 66 13.96 -12.85 3.81
CA GLY A 66 13.52 -12.39 2.50
C GLY A 66 14.12 -13.21 1.35
N TYR A 67 13.29 -13.51 0.34
CA TYR A 67 13.71 -14.12 -0.92
C TYR A 67 13.73 -13.07 -2.04
N GLY A 68 14.90 -12.81 -2.60
CA GLY A 68 15.14 -11.77 -3.61
C GLY A 68 16.62 -11.66 -3.98
N PRO A 69 17.08 -10.51 -4.53
CA PRO A 69 16.27 -9.34 -4.86
C PRO A 69 15.35 -9.58 -6.08
N VAL A 70 14.32 -8.75 -6.21
CA VAL A 70 13.40 -8.74 -7.38
C VAL A 70 13.91 -7.79 -8.46
N GLY A 71 14.49 -6.65 -8.06
CA GLY A 71 15.17 -5.70 -8.95
C GLY A 71 16.68 -5.86 -8.95
N ALA A 72 17.38 -5.12 -9.82
CA ALA A 72 18.84 -5.04 -9.80
C ALA A 72 19.34 -4.34 -8.53
N ASN A 73 20.50 -4.75 -7.99
CA ASN A 73 21.11 -4.09 -6.83
C ASN A 73 21.30 -2.59 -7.10
N CYS A 74 20.78 -1.74 -6.22
CA CYS A 74 20.97 -0.30 -6.34
C CYS A 74 21.03 0.43 -4.99
N GLU A 75 21.76 1.55 -4.95
CA GLU A 75 21.66 2.54 -3.87
C GLU A 75 20.33 3.31 -4.03
N VAL A 76 19.49 3.32 -3.00
CA VAL A 76 18.18 4.01 -2.98
C VAL A 76 18.17 5.08 -1.90
N SER A 77 17.86 6.32 -2.28
CA SER A 77 17.63 7.42 -1.33
C SER A 77 16.43 8.27 -1.73
N PHE A 78 15.60 8.61 -0.73
CA PHE A 78 14.44 9.50 -0.87
C PHE A 78 14.77 10.97 -0.54
N GLY A 79 16.05 11.30 -0.32
CA GLY A 79 16.51 12.65 0.06
C GLY A 79 16.26 13.02 1.52
N LEU A 80 15.95 12.04 2.37
CA LEU A 80 15.72 12.18 3.81
C LEU A 80 16.80 11.43 4.60
N ASN A 81 17.12 11.90 5.81
CA ASN A 81 18.16 11.30 6.67
C ASN A 81 17.57 10.33 7.71
N ASP A 82 16.32 10.55 8.09
CA ASP A 82 15.58 9.92 9.17
C ASP A 82 14.10 9.67 8.81
N GLY A 83 13.41 8.89 9.64
CA GLY A 83 12.01 8.49 9.46
C GLY A 83 11.80 7.34 8.47
N PRO A 84 10.56 6.85 8.32
CA PRO A 84 10.24 5.64 7.56
C PRO A 84 10.77 5.62 6.12
N LEU A 85 10.76 6.74 5.40
CA LEU A 85 11.28 6.79 4.03
C LEU A 85 12.81 6.68 3.97
N ALA A 86 13.54 7.20 4.96
CA ALA A 86 14.99 7.01 5.01
C ALA A 86 15.34 5.55 5.31
N ASP A 87 14.59 4.89 6.19
CA ASP A 87 14.79 3.48 6.53
C ASP A 87 14.35 2.54 5.40
N LEU A 88 13.28 2.86 4.67
CA LEU A 88 12.90 2.21 3.42
C LEU A 88 14.02 2.29 2.37
N GLY A 89 14.67 3.46 2.23
CA GLY A 89 15.83 3.61 1.35
C GLY A 89 17.00 2.70 1.73
N LYS A 90 17.31 2.59 3.03
CA LYS A 90 18.31 1.65 3.55
C LYS A 90 17.92 0.19 3.29
N MET A 91 16.65 -0.18 3.52
CA MET A 91 16.13 -1.52 3.29
C MET A 91 16.27 -1.92 1.82
N LEU A 92 15.79 -1.07 0.89
CA LEU A 92 15.85 -1.33 -0.56
C LEU A 92 17.29 -1.31 -1.11
N THR A 93 18.20 -0.56 -0.46
CA THR A 93 19.64 -0.61 -0.76
C THR A 93 20.27 -1.93 -0.34
N LYS A 94 19.84 -2.53 0.78
CA LYS A 94 20.28 -3.86 1.22
C LYS A 94 19.69 -4.98 0.35
N LEU A 95 18.39 -4.90 0.01
CA LEU A 95 17.67 -5.90 -0.77
C LEU A 95 16.58 -5.22 -1.63
N ASN A 96 16.84 -5.05 -2.93
CA ASN A 96 15.97 -4.27 -3.81
C ASN A 96 14.69 -5.04 -4.22
N GLY A 97 13.69 -4.98 -3.35
CA GLY A 97 12.43 -5.72 -3.46
C GLY A 97 12.61 -7.22 -3.20
N PHE A 98 11.67 -7.83 -2.51
CA PHE A 98 11.75 -9.22 -2.07
C PHE A 98 10.38 -9.79 -1.72
N TYR A 99 10.31 -11.11 -1.62
CA TYR A 99 9.16 -11.83 -1.07
C TYR A 99 9.51 -12.36 0.32
N ALA A 100 8.53 -12.43 1.21
CA ALA A 100 8.70 -13.08 2.52
C ALA A 100 7.53 -14.03 2.80
N PHE A 101 7.74 -14.95 3.73
CA PHE A 101 6.71 -15.81 4.31
C PHE A 101 5.86 -16.57 3.28
N ASN A 102 6.50 -17.46 2.49
CA ASN A 102 5.87 -18.22 1.40
C ASN A 102 5.26 -17.34 0.30
N SER A 103 5.86 -16.17 0.02
CA SER A 103 5.30 -15.13 -0.86
C SER A 103 3.95 -14.56 -0.37
N GLY A 104 3.66 -14.72 0.92
CA GLY A 104 2.56 -14.02 1.60
C GLY A 104 2.76 -12.51 1.63
N ILE A 105 4.02 -12.06 1.61
CA ILE A 105 4.44 -10.65 1.54
C ILE A 105 5.31 -10.41 0.31
N HIS A 106 5.17 -9.22 -0.28
CA HIS A 106 6.03 -8.68 -1.34
C HIS A 106 6.37 -7.22 -1.07
N ILE A 107 7.66 -6.90 -1.09
CA ILE A 107 8.19 -5.54 -1.06
C ILE A 107 8.57 -5.14 -2.48
N PHE A 108 8.09 -3.99 -2.95
CA PHE A 108 8.32 -3.52 -4.31
C PHE A 108 9.79 -3.16 -4.51
N HIS A 109 10.33 -3.51 -5.68
CA HIS A 109 11.67 -3.13 -6.10
C HIS A 109 11.68 -1.74 -6.75
N VAL A 110 12.85 -1.13 -6.86
CA VAL A 110 13.11 0.15 -7.54
C VAL A 110 13.85 -0.10 -8.85
N GLY A 111 13.46 0.63 -9.90
CA GLY A 111 13.99 0.48 -11.26
C GLY A 111 13.21 -0.52 -12.11
N ASP A 112 13.46 -0.52 -13.42
CA ASP A 112 12.65 -1.30 -14.37
C ASP A 112 12.82 -2.83 -14.18
N SER A 113 11.70 -3.55 -14.23
CA SER A 113 11.66 -5.02 -14.33
C SER A 113 10.58 -5.46 -15.32
N GLU A 114 10.93 -6.40 -16.20
CA GLU A 114 9.97 -7.01 -17.14
C GLU A 114 8.94 -7.92 -16.44
N ARG A 115 9.11 -8.22 -15.15
CA ARG A 115 8.36 -9.27 -14.44
C ARG A 115 7.26 -8.75 -13.50
N CYS A 116 7.39 -7.53 -12.99
CA CYS A 116 6.40 -6.92 -12.09
C CYS A 116 6.56 -5.41 -12.05
N THR A 117 5.51 -4.72 -11.59
CA THR A 117 5.50 -3.26 -11.40
C THR A 117 6.50 -2.85 -10.31
N ASP A 118 7.31 -1.83 -10.58
CA ASP A 118 8.24 -1.23 -9.63
C ASP A 118 7.54 -0.27 -8.65
N LEU A 119 8.26 0.13 -7.60
CA LEU A 119 7.82 1.02 -6.53
C LEU A 119 7.30 2.38 -7.02
N LEU A 120 7.93 2.97 -8.03
CA LEU A 120 7.58 4.30 -8.53
C LEU A 120 6.34 4.20 -9.40
N THR A 121 6.31 3.25 -10.34
CA THR A 121 5.12 2.99 -11.16
C THR A 121 3.94 2.59 -10.28
N TRP A 122 4.14 1.78 -9.23
CA TRP A 122 3.07 1.41 -8.31
C TRP A 122 2.49 2.60 -7.54
N ASN A 123 3.29 3.64 -7.28
CA ASN A 123 2.83 4.84 -6.60
C ASN A 123 2.30 5.95 -7.51
N ASP A 124 2.47 5.82 -8.83
CA ASP A 124 1.87 6.75 -9.80
C ASP A 124 0.33 6.70 -9.73
N GLU A 125 -0.25 7.90 -9.79
CA GLU A 125 -1.68 8.13 -9.64
C GLU A 125 -2.49 7.39 -10.72
N ALA A 126 -1.98 7.35 -11.95
CA ALA A 126 -2.61 6.72 -13.11
C ALA A 126 -2.48 5.19 -13.12
N THR A 127 -1.57 4.61 -12.33
CA THR A 127 -1.41 3.15 -12.23
C THR A 127 -2.64 2.53 -11.62
N TRP A 128 -3.02 2.90 -10.38
CA TRP A 128 -4.22 2.34 -9.73
C TRP A 128 -4.95 3.27 -8.76
N LYS A 129 -4.41 4.45 -8.41
CA LYS A 129 -5.00 5.30 -7.34
C LYS A 129 -6.20 6.13 -7.81
N GLN A 130 -6.27 6.54 -9.08
CA GLN A 130 -7.39 7.35 -9.60
C GLN A 130 -8.82 6.86 -9.24
N PRO A 131 -9.16 5.55 -9.35
CA PRO A 131 -10.46 5.01 -8.93
C PRO A 131 -10.84 5.22 -7.46
N TYR A 132 -9.87 5.53 -6.58
CA TYR A 132 -10.09 5.78 -5.16
C TYR A 132 -10.46 7.24 -4.83
N LEU A 133 -10.53 8.12 -5.85
CA LEU A 133 -10.98 9.52 -5.73
C LEU A 133 -10.32 10.31 -4.58
N GLY A 134 -9.01 10.12 -4.39
CA GLY A 134 -8.23 10.82 -3.37
C GLY A 134 -7.97 10.04 -2.08
N LEU A 135 -8.62 8.89 -1.86
CA LEU A 135 -8.46 8.09 -0.63
C LEU A 135 -7.08 7.41 -0.47
N ALA A 136 -6.27 7.37 -1.54
CA ALA A 136 -4.93 6.79 -1.55
C ALA A 136 -3.83 7.83 -1.87
N ASP A 137 -4.16 9.13 -1.89
CA ASP A 137 -3.25 10.21 -2.31
C ASP A 137 -2.12 10.44 -1.29
N ASP A 138 -2.35 10.12 -0.02
CA ASP A 138 -1.41 10.32 1.08
C ASP A 138 -0.52 9.10 1.38
N LEU A 139 -0.70 8.02 0.61
CA LEU A 139 0.02 6.76 0.74
C LEU A 139 1.21 6.70 -0.22
N PHE A 140 2.39 6.37 0.31
CA PHE A 140 3.52 5.86 -0.45
C PHE A 140 3.69 4.34 -0.19
N CYS A 141 3.03 3.52 -1.01
CA CYS A 141 2.97 2.07 -0.84
C CYS A 141 4.32 1.42 -1.20
N PHE A 142 4.97 0.75 -0.27
CA PHE A 142 6.27 0.08 -0.46
C PHE A 142 6.20 -1.44 -0.52
N GLY A 143 5.06 -2.03 -0.14
CA GLY A 143 4.81 -3.45 -0.30
C GLY A 143 3.33 -3.78 -0.26
N GLN A 144 3.03 -5.08 -0.38
CA GLN A 144 1.69 -5.61 -0.22
C GLN A 144 1.71 -7.08 0.20
N ASP A 145 0.63 -7.54 0.84
CA ASP A 145 0.41 -8.96 1.11
C ASP A 145 -0.12 -9.72 -0.13
N ILE A 146 -0.51 -10.99 0.06
CA ILE A 146 -1.07 -11.86 -0.98
C ILE A 146 -2.49 -11.48 -1.42
N PHE A 147 -3.27 -10.80 -0.57
CA PHE A 147 -4.63 -10.34 -0.88
C PHE A 147 -4.63 -8.95 -1.54
N GLY A 148 -3.53 -8.20 -1.41
CA GLY A 148 -3.35 -6.83 -1.89
C GLY A 148 -3.52 -5.77 -0.79
N MET A 149 -3.53 -6.12 0.49
CA MET A 149 -3.37 -5.14 1.57
C MET A 149 -2.06 -4.38 1.36
N GLN A 150 -2.07 -3.06 1.49
CA GLN A 150 -0.91 -2.23 1.14
C GLN A 150 -0.09 -1.89 2.38
N PHE A 151 1.22 -2.12 2.33
CA PHE A 151 2.15 -1.53 3.29
C PHE A 151 2.63 -0.19 2.73
N ALA A 152 2.38 0.89 3.46
CA ALA A 152 2.65 2.23 2.97
C ALA A 152 3.27 3.14 4.03
N VAL A 153 4.03 4.14 3.60
CA VAL A 153 4.30 5.31 4.44
C VAL A 153 3.20 6.33 4.18
N ARG A 154 2.40 6.64 5.19
CA ARG A 154 1.35 7.67 5.14
C ARG A 154 1.89 9.02 5.57
N ASN A 155 1.60 10.07 4.79
CA ASN A 155 2.00 11.46 5.04
C ASN A 155 3.51 11.65 5.36
N ASN A 156 4.36 10.79 4.80
CA ASN A 156 5.80 10.71 5.06
C ASN A 156 6.20 10.43 6.53
N ALA A 157 5.25 10.06 7.41
CA ALA A 157 5.43 10.06 8.86
C ALA A 157 5.27 8.68 9.51
N ASN A 158 4.23 7.93 9.16
CA ASN A 158 3.90 6.64 9.79
C ASN A 158 3.89 5.51 8.75
N VAL A 159 4.24 4.30 9.18
CA VAL A 159 4.01 3.08 8.38
C VAL A 159 2.61 2.57 8.67
N VAL A 160 1.84 2.18 7.66
CA VAL A 160 0.46 1.69 7.80
C VAL A 160 0.24 0.39 7.03
N VAL A 161 -0.68 -0.44 7.53
CA VAL A 161 -1.31 -1.53 6.79
C VAL A 161 -2.67 -1.03 6.32
N TRP A 162 -2.77 -0.69 5.04
CA TRP A 162 -3.96 -0.06 4.48
C TRP A 162 -4.82 -1.05 3.70
N ASN A 163 -6.12 -1.04 3.99
CA ASN A 163 -7.11 -1.93 3.40
C ASN A 163 -7.71 -1.31 2.12
N PRO A 164 -7.48 -1.90 0.92
CA PRO A 164 -8.03 -1.38 -0.33
C PRO A 164 -9.56 -1.56 -0.48
N GLU A 165 -10.22 -2.32 0.39
CA GLU A 165 -11.67 -2.50 0.36
C GLU A 165 -12.40 -1.47 1.23
N THR A 166 -11.91 -1.17 2.43
CA THR A 166 -12.50 -0.16 3.34
C THR A 166 -11.92 1.24 3.17
N CYS A 167 -10.69 1.35 2.62
CA CYS A 167 -9.83 2.54 2.63
C CYS A 167 -9.34 2.98 4.03
N GLU A 168 -9.37 2.09 5.03
CA GLU A 168 -8.93 2.35 6.39
C GLU A 168 -7.53 1.77 6.67
N ASP A 169 -6.89 2.24 7.74
CA ASP A 169 -5.67 1.63 8.28
C ASP A 169 -6.08 0.55 9.27
N GLU A 170 -5.73 -0.70 9.00
CA GLU A 170 -5.89 -1.80 9.97
C GLU A 170 -4.87 -1.66 11.11
N GLU A 171 -3.65 -1.22 10.76
CA GLU A 171 -2.52 -1.05 11.69
C GLU A 171 -1.69 0.19 11.32
N SER A 172 -1.04 0.80 12.32
CA SER A 172 -0.18 1.98 12.14
C SER A 172 0.99 1.96 13.12
N PHE A 173 2.17 2.34 12.62
CA PHE A 173 3.46 2.26 13.31
C PHE A 173 4.29 3.53 13.13
N ASP A 174 5.17 3.82 14.08
CA ASP A 174 6.07 4.98 14.02
C ASP A 174 7.33 4.72 13.16
N SER A 175 7.67 3.45 12.87
CA SER A 175 8.87 3.09 12.10
C SER A 175 8.72 1.79 11.27
N LEU A 176 9.68 1.55 10.35
CA LEU A 176 9.80 0.24 9.70
C LEU A 176 10.25 -0.87 10.66
N GLU A 177 10.93 -0.52 11.74
CA GLU A 177 11.38 -1.49 12.75
C GLU A 177 10.17 -2.06 13.52
N ASP A 178 9.23 -1.21 13.91
CA ASP A 178 7.98 -1.62 14.57
C ASP A 178 7.09 -2.45 13.62
N TRP A 179 6.98 -2.04 12.36
CA TRP A 179 6.27 -2.81 11.33
C TRP A 179 6.92 -4.18 11.05
N ALA A 180 8.25 -4.25 11.01
CA ALA A 180 8.98 -5.51 10.86
C ALA A 180 8.82 -6.41 12.11
N ALA A 181 8.83 -5.82 13.31
CA ALA A 181 8.57 -6.52 14.56
C ALA A 181 7.16 -7.15 14.57
N TRP A 182 6.14 -6.38 14.17
CA TRP A 182 4.76 -6.86 14.01
C TRP A 182 4.66 -8.00 12.99
N LEU A 183 5.26 -7.86 11.81
CA LEU A 183 5.28 -8.95 10.80
C LEU A 183 5.94 -10.24 11.33
N LEU A 184 6.97 -10.11 12.16
CA LEU A 184 7.72 -11.23 12.73
C LEU A 184 7.05 -11.87 13.97
N GLU A 185 6.12 -11.18 14.63
CA GLU A 185 5.41 -11.67 15.81
C GLU A 185 4.49 -12.86 15.49
N ASP A 186 3.62 -12.72 14.46
CA ASP A 186 2.88 -13.83 13.89
C ASP A 186 2.81 -13.72 12.35
N PRO A 187 3.77 -14.30 11.62
CA PRO A 187 3.77 -14.29 10.16
C PRO A 187 2.54 -14.95 9.52
N ASN A 188 1.82 -15.85 10.21
CA ASN A 188 0.63 -16.47 9.64
C ASN A 188 -0.57 -15.51 9.60
N VAL A 189 -0.69 -14.66 10.61
CA VAL A 189 -1.73 -13.62 10.70
C VAL A 189 -1.28 -12.38 9.93
N ASN A 190 -0.14 -11.80 10.30
CA ASN A 190 0.31 -10.48 9.84
C ASN A 190 0.95 -10.54 8.45
N GLY A 191 1.54 -11.69 8.08
CA GLY A 191 2.15 -11.96 6.79
C GLY A 191 1.37 -12.91 5.87
N ALA A 192 0.16 -13.33 6.27
CA ALA A 192 -0.66 -14.34 5.59
C ALA A 192 0.07 -15.68 5.29
N ALA A 193 1.16 -16.00 5.99
CA ALA A 193 2.12 -17.04 5.61
C ALA A 193 1.52 -18.44 5.43
N GLY A 194 0.62 -18.82 6.36
CA GLY A 194 -0.08 -20.10 6.34
C GLY A 194 -1.04 -20.19 5.17
N PHE A 195 -1.86 -19.16 4.96
CA PHE A 195 -2.79 -19.10 3.82
C PHE A 195 -2.05 -19.11 2.49
N ALA A 196 -0.99 -18.31 2.35
CA ALA A 196 -0.16 -18.25 1.14
C ALA A 196 0.44 -19.62 0.81
N LYS A 197 0.91 -20.36 1.82
CA LYS A 197 1.39 -21.73 1.65
C LYS A 197 0.25 -22.68 1.23
N GLU A 198 -0.85 -22.72 1.98
CA GLU A 198 -1.97 -23.65 1.71
C GLU A 198 -2.60 -23.42 0.33
N TYR A 199 -2.72 -22.16 -0.10
CA TYR A 199 -3.21 -21.83 -1.43
C TYR A 199 -2.26 -22.34 -2.52
N GLN A 200 -0.95 -22.09 -2.39
CA GLN A 200 0.02 -22.46 -3.43
C GLN A 200 0.29 -23.97 -3.48
N ASP A 201 0.27 -24.66 -2.34
CA ASP A 201 0.32 -26.14 -2.27
C ASP A 201 -0.88 -26.76 -3.01
N ALA A 202 -2.07 -26.13 -2.96
CA ALA A 202 -3.30 -26.65 -3.55
C ALA A 202 -3.54 -26.23 -5.02
N LYS A 203 -3.09 -25.01 -5.41
CA LYS A 203 -3.44 -24.37 -6.69
C LYS A 203 -2.25 -23.92 -7.54
N GLY A 204 -1.03 -24.04 -7.02
CA GLY A 204 0.19 -23.55 -7.66
C GLY A 204 0.57 -22.13 -7.25
N GLY A 205 1.82 -21.76 -7.52
CA GLY A 205 2.37 -20.43 -7.26
C GLY A 205 1.65 -19.32 -8.05
N LEU A 206 1.76 -18.09 -7.55
CA LEU A 206 1.31 -16.89 -8.26
C LEU A 206 2.44 -16.34 -9.14
N GLU A 207 2.07 -15.71 -10.27
CA GLU A 207 3.03 -14.86 -11.00
C GLU A 207 3.39 -13.63 -10.16
N MET A 208 4.56 -13.02 -10.41
CA MET A 208 5.09 -11.93 -9.55
C MET A 208 4.12 -10.73 -9.42
N ASN A 209 3.45 -10.36 -10.49
CA ASN A 209 2.44 -9.30 -10.52
C ASN A 209 1.04 -9.74 -10.05
N GLN A 210 0.82 -11.01 -9.70
CA GLN A 210 -0.51 -11.52 -9.35
C GLN A 210 -0.80 -11.49 -7.85
N ARG A 211 -2.03 -11.13 -7.49
CA ARG A 211 -2.58 -11.24 -6.13
C ARG A 211 -3.92 -11.94 -6.12
N LEU A 212 -4.30 -12.42 -4.95
CA LEU A 212 -5.58 -13.07 -4.72
C LEU A 212 -6.65 -12.01 -4.51
N VAL A 213 -7.48 -11.82 -5.54
CA VAL A 213 -8.62 -10.92 -5.50
C VAL A 213 -9.87 -11.76 -5.18
N PRO A 214 -10.67 -11.35 -4.19
CA PRO A 214 -11.87 -12.09 -3.83
C PRO A 214 -13.01 -11.85 -4.84
N LEU A 215 -13.75 -12.91 -5.16
CA LEU A 215 -14.94 -12.89 -6.01
C LEU A 215 -16.11 -12.16 -5.33
N THR A 216 -16.24 -12.35 -4.02
CA THR A 216 -17.06 -11.53 -3.12
C THR A 216 -16.09 -10.84 -2.16
N LEU A 217 -16.02 -9.50 -2.20
CA LEU A 217 -15.14 -8.71 -1.32
C LEU A 217 -15.32 -9.11 0.16
N PHE A 218 -14.24 -9.07 0.94
CA PHE A 218 -14.27 -9.42 2.36
C PHE A 218 -15.20 -8.49 3.14
N MET A 219 -15.16 -7.19 2.82
CA MET A 219 -16.08 -6.19 3.42
C MET A 219 -17.57 -6.47 3.13
N LEU A 220 -17.87 -7.30 2.12
CA LEU A 220 -19.23 -7.71 1.72
C LEU A 220 -19.60 -9.10 2.26
N GLY A 221 -18.85 -9.62 3.23
CA GLY A 221 -19.05 -10.96 3.80
C GLY A 221 -18.42 -12.09 2.98
N GLY A 222 -17.47 -11.76 2.09
CA GLY A 222 -16.64 -12.74 1.41
C GLY A 222 -15.81 -13.57 2.38
N ALA A 223 -15.71 -14.87 2.13
CA ALA A 223 -14.90 -15.77 2.96
C ALA A 223 -13.41 -15.69 2.60
N TYR A 224 -12.54 -15.82 3.61
CA TYR A 224 -11.11 -16.04 3.45
C TYR A 224 -10.83 -17.52 3.15
N ASP A 225 -11.38 -18.01 2.04
CA ASP A 225 -11.16 -19.37 1.57
C ASP A 225 -10.78 -19.42 0.08
N GLN A 226 -10.15 -20.51 -0.33
CA GLN A 226 -9.59 -20.64 -1.66
C GLN A 226 -10.64 -20.57 -2.79
N ASN A 227 -11.91 -20.86 -2.54
CA ASN A 227 -12.97 -20.80 -3.56
C ASN A 227 -13.46 -19.38 -3.82
N ASN A 228 -13.39 -18.50 -2.82
CA ASN A 228 -13.68 -17.09 -2.99
C ASN A 228 -12.52 -16.34 -3.66
N LEU A 229 -11.31 -16.91 -3.76
CA LEU A 229 -10.12 -16.18 -4.19
C LEU A 229 -9.60 -16.64 -5.57
N VAL A 230 -9.31 -15.67 -6.43
CA VAL A 230 -8.76 -15.89 -7.78
C VAL A 230 -7.48 -15.07 -8.03
N PRO A 231 -6.46 -15.61 -8.72
CA PRO A 231 -5.31 -14.83 -9.16
C PRO A 231 -5.73 -13.78 -10.17
N ARG A 232 -5.32 -12.53 -9.94
CA ARG A 232 -5.48 -11.38 -10.84
C ARG A 232 -4.22 -10.55 -10.84
N ASP A 233 -3.99 -9.80 -11.91
CA ASP A 233 -2.97 -8.75 -11.88
C ASP A 233 -3.24 -7.78 -10.71
N ALA A 234 -2.20 -7.36 -9.99
CA ALA A 234 -2.36 -6.56 -8.78
C ALA A 234 -2.92 -5.16 -9.07
N VAL A 235 -2.58 -4.57 -10.22
CA VAL A 235 -3.14 -3.28 -10.67
C VAL A 235 -4.61 -3.43 -11.05
N GLU A 236 -4.98 -4.51 -11.73
CA GLU A 236 -6.39 -4.89 -11.98
C GLU A 236 -7.15 -5.06 -10.65
N GLY A 237 -6.57 -5.77 -9.68
CA GLY A 237 -7.14 -5.98 -8.35
C GLY A 237 -7.39 -4.70 -7.56
N MET A 238 -6.49 -3.71 -7.64
CA MET A 238 -6.72 -2.39 -7.05
C MET A 238 -7.81 -1.61 -7.79
N LYS A 239 -7.85 -1.67 -9.13
CA LYS A 239 -8.87 -1.00 -9.96
C LYS A 239 -10.28 -1.56 -9.76
N ILE A 240 -10.42 -2.85 -9.45
CA ILE A 240 -11.69 -3.49 -9.10
C ILE A 240 -12.22 -2.94 -7.77
N ARG A 241 -11.35 -2.81 -6.76
CA ARG A 241 -11.73 -2.42 -5.40
C ARG A 241 -12.06 -0.94 -5.25
N GLY A 242 -11.27 -0.03 -5.82
CA GLY A 242 -11.41 1.43 -5.62
C GLY A 242 -12.84 1.99 -5.83
N PRO A 243 -13.51 1.70 -6.96
CA PRO A 243 -14.88 2.16 -7.19
C PRO A 243 -15.92 1.58 -6.24
N LEU A 244 -15.64 0.44 -5.60
CA LEU A 244 -16.49 -0.16 -4.58
C LEU A 244 -16.20 0.50 -3.23
N ALA A 245 -14.94 0.56 -2.81
CA ALA A 245 -14.53 1.21 -1.57
C ALA A 245 -15.07 2.65 -1.45
N VAL A 246 -14.91 3.46 -2.51
CA VAL A 246 -15.45 4.83 -2.61
C VAL A 246 -16.97 4.89 -2.42
N LYS A 247 -17.72 3.91 -2.92
CA LYS A 247 -19.19 3.87 -2.79
C LYS A 247 -19.66 3.36 -1.43
N LEU A 248 -18.85 2.55 -0.76
CA LEU A 248 -19.22 1.79 0.43
C LEU A 248 -18.78 2.47 1.73
N ARG A 249 -17.66 3.21 1.72
CA ARG A 249 -17.07 3.89 2.89
C ARG A 249 -18.06 4.71 3.73
N ASP A 250 -18.98 5.42 3.08
CA ASP A 250 -19.93 6.32 3.76
C ASP A 250 -21.29 5.66 4.06
N LEU A 251 -21.44 4.34 3.83
CA LEU A 251 -22.67 3.59 4.09
C LEU A 251 -22.65 2.98 5.50
N PRO A 252 -23.76 3.03 6.26
CA PRO A 252 -23.85 2.34 7.55
C PRO A 252 -23.76 0.81 7.42
N ASP A 253 -23.20 0.15 8.43
CA ASP A 253 -23.18 -1.31 8.56
C ASP A 253 -24.56 -1.95 8.33
N GLY A 254 -24.55 -3.08 7.62
CA GLY A 254 -25.78 -3.80 7.26
C GLY A 254 -26.60 -3.15 6.14
N THR A 255 -26.10 -2.08 5.51
CA THR A 255 -26.71 -1.53 4.27
C THR A 255 -26.73 -2.60 3.18
N LYS A 256 -27.92 -2.85 2.62
CA LYS A 256 -28.07 -3.73 1.45
C LYS A 256 -27.69 -2.98 0.19
N ILE A 257 -26.77 -3.55 -0.56
CA ILE A 257 -26.34 -3.05 -1.87
C ILE A 257 -26.73 -4.07 -2.95
N GLU A 258 -26.93 -3.58 -4.17
CA GLU A 258 -27.02 -4.41 -5.38
C GLU A 258 -25.83 -4.06 -6.28
N LEU A 259 -25.08 -5.08 -6.71
CA LEU A 259 -23.95 -4.92 -7.61
C LEU A 259 -24.38 -5.28 -9.04
N GLU A 260 -24.42 -4.28 -9.91
CA GLU A 260 -24.61 -4.49 -11.35
C GLU A 260 -23.26 -4.81 -12.00
N VAL A 261 -23.13 -6.03 -12.54
CA VAL A 261 -21.96 -6.44 -13.33
C VAL A 261 -22.21 -6.04 -14.78
N VAL A 262 -21.53 -4.99 -15.24
CA VAL A 262 -21.55 -4.55 -16.64
C VAL A 262 -20.52 -5.37 -17.43
N PRO A 263 -20.92 -6.04 -18.52
CA PRO A 263 -20.04 -6.86 -19.37
C PRO A 263 -19.15 -6.04 -20.33
#